data_AF-A0A932FUG7-F1
#
_entry.id   AF-A0A932FUG7-F1
#
_cell.length_a   1.000
_cell.length_b   1.000
_cell.length_c   1.000
_cell.angle_alpha   90.00
_cell.angle_beta   90.00
_cell.angle_gamma   90.00
#
_symmetry.space_group_name_H-M   'P 1'
#
loop_
_entity.id
_entity.type
_entity.pdbx_description
1 polymer ?
#
loop_
_entity_poly.entity_id
_entity_poly.type
_entity_poly.pdbx_seq_one_letter_code
_entity_poly.pdbx_strand_id
1 'polypeptide(L)'
;MRERQLYFGKRSTGKGGRWTSFEDHPRLSQTKGNIYGRCVPCMEELWSQLDQGREAIRLGRAYHCWKVAVVLPSEEHCLTLLALFEERFLADHDQVYGRYGTASPESPTQVVVFNAYGDPARRDRLRQEVALCAQEIDPGAEVFVNRACTNLYAELLGPWEAWEEETPILWPERVETVKERIKRLLYQ
;
A
#
# COMPACT_ATOMS: atom_id res chain seq x y z
N MET A 1 -20.64 2.22 -24.16
CA MET A 1 -20.12 2.11 -22.78
C MET A 1 -18.98 3.12 -22.64
N ARG A 2 -18.82 3.82 -21.52
CA ARG A 2 -17.59 4.59 -21.30
C ARG A 2 -16.48 3.57 -21.05
N GLU A 3 -15.41 3.63 -21.85
CA GLU A 3 -14.18 2.91 -21.54
C GLU A 3 -13.74 3.33 -20.13
N ARG A 4 -13.56 2.34 -19.25
CA ARG A 4 -12.96 2.58 -17.94
C ARG A 4 -11.48 2.81 -18.16
N GLN A 5 -10.93 3.80 -17.46
CA GLN A 5 -9.52 4.15 -17.51
C GLN A 5 -9.03 4.51 -16.11
N LEU A 6 -7.74 4.41 -15.88
CA LEU A 6 -7.06 4.86 -14.69
C LEU A 6 -6.78 6.35 -14.79
N TYR A 7 -7.08 7.06 -13.71
CA TYR A 7 -6.83 8.48 -13.56
C TYR A 7 -5.70 8.69 -12.55
N PHE A 8 -4.79 9.61 -12.88
CA PHE A 8 -3.61 9.88 -12.10
C PHE A 8 -3.77 11.17 -11.28
N GLY A 9 -3.37 11.11 -10.02
CA GLY A 9 -3.32 12.25 -9.13
C GLY A 9 -2.11 13.14 -9.42
N LYS A 10 -2.04 14.28 -8.71
CA LYS A 10 -0.82 15.08 -8.69
C LYS A 10 0.30 14.29 -8.05
N ARG A 11 1.50 14.38 -8.62
CA ARG A 11 2.72 13.84 -8.02
C ARG A 11 2.97 14.55 -6.69
N SER A 12 3.06 13.78 -5.62
CA SER A 12 3.54 14.23 -4.32
C SER A 12 5.06 14.09 -4.27
N THR A 13 5.73 15.15 -3.83
CA THR A 13 7.18 15.19 -3.64
C THR A 13 7.47 15.65 -2.22
N GLY A 14 8.20 14.87 -1.43
CA GLY A 14 8.57 15.24 -0.07
C GLY A 14 9.60 14.29 0.54
N LYS A 15 9.86 14.42 1.85
CA LYS A 15 10.80 13.54 2.58
C LYS A 15 10.43 12.05 2.51
N GLY A 16 9.17 11.73 2.22
CA GLY A 16 8.68 10.35 2.02
C GLY A 16 8.80 9.81 0.59
N GLY A 17 9.54 10.52 -0.29
CA GLY A 17 9.80 10.10 -1.65
C GLY A 17 8.92 10.79 -2.71
N ARG A 18 8.83 10.16 -3.88
CA ARG A 18 8.06 10.64 -5.03
C ARG A 18 6.94 9.64 -5.31
N TRP A 19 5.69 10.04 -5.09
CA TRP A 19 4.53 9.16 -5.26
C TRP A 19 3.43 9.83 -6.08
N THR A 20 2.84 9.07 -7.00
CA THR A 20 1.65 9.44 -7.76
C THR A 20 0.56 8.43 -7.48
N SER A 21 -0.62 8.89 -7.05
CA SER A 21 -1.78 8.01 -6.85
C SER A 21 -2.51 7.74 -8.17
N PHE A 22 -3.14 6.60 -8.31
CA PHE A 22 -4.04 6.28 -9.42
C PHE A 22 -5.35 5.66 -8.92
N GLU A 23 -6.43 5.87 -9.66
CA GLU A 23 -7.76 5.32 -9.37
C GLU A 23 -8.59 5.20 -10.64
N ASP A 24 -9.50 4.23 -10.72
CA ASP A 24 -10.46 4.07 -11.82
C ASP A 24 -11.61 5.09 -11.79
N HIS A 25 -11.43 6.20 -11.06
CA HIS A 25 -12.39 7.28 -10.92
C HIS A 25 -11.69 8.65 -11.02
N PRO A 26 -12.21 9.59 -11.85
CA PRO A 26 -11.51 10.84 -12.19
C PRO A 26 -11.23 11.79 -11.03
N ARG A 27 -11.96 11.64 -9.92
CA ARG A 27 -11.79 12.50 -8.73
C ARG A 27 -10.83 11.94 -7.69
N LEU A 28 -10.33 10.71 -7.89
CA LEU A 28 -9.57 9.94 -6.90
C LEU A 28 -10.28 9.93 -5.53
N SER A 29 -11.59 9.75 -5.55
CA SER A 29 -12.46 9.92 -4.38
C SER A 29 -12.22 8.82 -3.35
N GLN A 30 -11.98 7.59 -3.79
CA GLN A 30 -11.67 6.49 -2.89
C GLN A 30 -10.31 6.69 -2.24
N THR A 31 -9.30 7.08 -3.02
CA THR A 31 -7.95 7.30 -2.52
C THR A 31 -7.95 8.36 -1.42
N LYS A 32 -8.59 9.51 -1.68
CA LYS A 32 -8.75 10.58 -0.69
C LYS A 32 -9.58 10.13 0.51
N GLY A 33 -10.71 9.46 0.26
CA GLY A 33 -11.58 8.94 1.32
C GLY A 33 -10.88 7.92 2.21
N ASN A 34 -10.03 7.07 1.65
CA ASN A 34 -9.28 6.06 2.39
C ASN A 34 -8.21 6.66 3.29
N ILE A 35 -7.57 7.77 2.89
CA ILE A 35 -6.56 8.42 3.74
C ILE A 35 -7.17 8.81 5.08
N TYR A 36 -8.26 9.58 5.06
CA TYR A 36 -8.89 10.09 6.27
C TYR A 36 -9.87 9.09 6.92
N GLY A 37 -10.51 8.24 6.13
CA GLY A 37 -11.51 7.27 6.62
C GLY A 37 -10.91 5.92 7.05
N ARG A 38 -9.66 5.62 6.68
CA ARG A 38 -9.00 4.35 7.00
C ARG A 38 -7.58 4.51 7.52
N CYS A 39 -6.70 5.17 6.78
CA CYS A 39 -5.26 5.22 7.12
C CYS A 39 -5.00 6.03 8.40
N VAL A 40 -5.57 7.22 8.51
CA VAL A 40 -5.45 8.07 9.72
C VAL A 40 -6.01 7.35 10.96
N PRO A 41 -7.28 6.87 10.96
CA PRO A 41 -7.81 6.11 12.10
C PRO A 41 -6.99 4.87 12.46
N CYS A 42 -6.42 4.17 11.46
CA CYS A 42 -5.57 3.01 11.70
C CYS A 42 -4.27 3.38 12.45
N MET A 43 -3.67 4.53 12.11
CA MET A 43 -2.47 5.04 12.79
C MET A 43 -2.80 5.59 14.19
N GLU A 44 -3.92 6.29 14.35
CA GLU A 44 -4.40 6.77 15.65
C GLU A 44 -4.66 5.62 16.61
N GLU A 45 -5.31 4.55 16.14
CA GLU A 45 -5.57 3.35 16.94
C GLU A 45 -4.27 2.65 17.34
N LEU A 46 -3.32 2.48 16.41
CA LEU A 46 -2.00 1.92 16.74
C LEU A 46 -1.29 2.78 17.79
N TRP A 47 -1.29 4.10 17.60
CA TRP A 47 -0.66 5.01 18.55
C TRP A 47 -1.30 4.91 19.94
N SER A 48 -2.62 4.86 20.02
CA SER A 48 -3.35 4.74 21.29
C SER A 48 -3.02 3.43 22.02
N GLN A 49 -2.97 2.31 21.29
CA GLN A 49 -2.60 1.01 21.86
C GLN A 49 -1.16 1.01 22.42
N LEU A 50 -0.22 1.64 21.71
CA LEU A 50 1.16 1.79 22.17
C LEU A 50 1.28 2.74 23.37
N ASP A 51 0.50 3.81 23.40
CA ASP A 51 0.50 4.77 24.52
C ASP A 51 -0.09 4.18 25.81
N GLN A 52 -1.05 3.25 25.67
CA GLN A 52 -1.58 2.44 26.78
C GLN A 52 -0.60 1.38 27.30
N GLY A 53 0.58 1.21 26.67
CA GLY A 53 1.57 0.22 27.07
C GLY A 53 1.16 -1.23 26.81
N ARG A 54 0.34 -1.48 25.79
CA ARG A 54 -0.08 -2.84 25.44
C ARG A 54 1.10 -3.67 24.96
N GLU A 55 1.14 -4.94 25.40
CA GLU A 55 2.15 -5.92 24.98
C GLU A 55 1.77 -6.62 23.66
N ALA A 56 0.51 -6.48 23.22
CA ALA A 56 -0.01 -6.98 21.96
C ALA A 56 -0.86 -5.91 21.26
N ILE A 57 -0.86 -5.95 19.93
CA ILE A 57 -1.59 -5.02 19.08
C ILE A 57 -2.77 -5.73 18.44
N ARG A 58 -3.96 -5.20 18.68
CA ARG A 58 -5.16 -5.55 17.91
C ARG A 58 -5.10 -4.83 16.58
N LEU A 59 -4.89 -5.58 15.50
CA LEU A 59 -4.68 -5.04 14.16
C LEU A 59 -5.95 -4.46 13.53
N GLY A 60 -7.13 -5.01 13.84
CA GLY A 60 -8.42 -4.51 13.36
C GLY A 60 -8.43 -4.23 11.85
N ARG A 61 -8.65 -2.98 11.45
CA ARG A 61 -8.67 -2.59 10.01
C ARG A 61 -7.34 -2.86 9.29
N ALA A 62 -6.23 -2.81 10.01
CA ALA A 62 -4.90 -3.08 9.46
C ALA A 62 -4.77 -4.54 9.02
N TYR A 63 -5.44 -5.46 9.73
CA TYR A 63 -5.43 -6.90 9.43
C TYR A 63 -6.00 -7.23 8.05
N HIS A 64 -6.98 -6.44 7.60
CA HIS A 64 -7.66 -6.62 6.31
C HIS A 64 -7.13 -5.66 5.21
N CYS A 65 -6.08 -4.89 5.50
CA CYS A 65 -5.50 -3.96 4.54
C CYS A 65 -4.40 -4.65 3.74
N TRP A 66 -4.69 -5.08 2.52
CA TRP A 66 -3.70 -5.70 1.65
C TRP A 66 -3.16 -4.75 0.60
N LYS A 67 -1.90 -4.99 0.22
CA LYS A 67 -1.22 -4.31 -0.88
C LYS A 67 -0.57 -5.36 -1.77
N VAL A 68 -0.79 -5.26 -3.07
CA VAL A 68 -0.03 -5.99 -4.09
C VAL A 68 0.95 -4.98 -4.67
N ALA A 69 2.24 -5.31 -4.66
CA ALA A 69 3.27 -4.40 -5.10
C ALA A 69 4.27 -5.10 -6.02
N VAL A 70 4.86 -4.33 -6.92
CA VAL A 70 5.86 -4.80 -7.90
C VAL A 70 6.95 -3.75 -8.01
N VAL A 71 8.21 -4.20 -7.94
CA VAL A 71 9.38 -3.34 -8.14
C VAL A 71 9.72 -3.33 -9.62
N LEU A 72 9.95 -2.14 -10.17
CA LEU A 72 10.28 -1.94 -11.58
C LEU A 72 11.49 -0.99 -11.75
N PRO A 73 12.21 -1.08 -12.87
CA PRO A 73 13.44 -0.30 -13.07
C PRO A 73 13.22 1.22 -13.20
N SER A 74 12.06 1.67 -13.67
CA SER A 74 11.81 3.11 -13.88
C SER A 74 10.33 3.48 -13.82
N GLU A 75 10.06 4.79 -13.80
CA GLU A 75 8.70 5.33 -13.86
C GLU A 75 7.99 4.95 -15.18
N GLU A 76 8.71 4.89 -16.29
CA GLU A 76 8.16 4.46 -17.58
C GLU A 76 7.63 3.03 -17.50
N HIS A 77 8.40 2.10 -16.91
CA HIS A 77 7.94 0.73 -16.69
C HIS A 77 6.69 0.68 -15.79
N CYS A 78 6.59 1.55 -14.76
CA CYS A 78 5.38 1.65 -13.95
C CYS A 78 4.16 2.06 -14.78
N LEU A 79 4.32 3.04 -15.68
CA LEU A 79 3.23 3.51 -16.54
C LEU A 79 2.83 2.44 -17.56
N THR A 80 3.80 1.75 -18.16
CA THR A 80 3.55 0.60 -19.05
C THR A 80 2.78 -0.50 -18.33
N LEU A 81 3.13 -0.83 -17.08
CA LEU A 81 2.40 -1.81 -16.29
C LEU A 81 0.95 -1.41 -16.06
N LEU A 82 0.72 -0.14 -15.71
CA LEU A 82 -0.62 0.37 -15.47
C LEU A 82 -1.45 0.43 -16.75
N ALA A 83 -0.85 0.75 -17.89
CA ALA A 83 -1.52 0.72 -19.20
C ALA A 83 -1.91 -0.72 -19.60
N LEU A 84 -1.00 -1.70 -19.44
CA LEU A 84 -1.32 -3.11 -19.69
C LEU A 84 -2.43 -3.62 -18.77
N PHE A 85 -2.40 -3.23 -17.49
CA PHE A 85 -3.43 -3.60 -16.53
C PHE A 85 -4.78 -2.98 -16.89
N GLU A 86 -4.78 -1.71 -17.30
CA GLU A 86 -5.96 -0.98 -17.77
C GLU A 86 -6.62 -1.69 -18.96
N GLU A 87 -5.82 -2.02 -19.98
CA GLU A 87 -6.29 -2.67 -21.20
C GLU A 87 -6.92 -4.04 -20.94
N ARG A 88 -6.32 -4.83 -20.04
CA ARG A 88 -6.62 -6.26 -19.93
C ARG A 88 -7.56 -6.62 -18.80
N PHE A 89 -7.48 -5.91 -17.68
CA PHE A 89 -8.08 -6.37 -16.43
C PHE A 89 -9.03 -5.35 -15.80
N LEU A 90 -8.90 -4.04 -16.10
CA LEU A 90 -9.66 -3.01 -15.40
C LEU A 90 -11.18 -3.18 -15.50
N ALA A 91 -11.68 -3.67 -16.64
CA ALA A 91 -13.10 -3.91 -16.84
C ALA A 91 -13.69 -4.92 -15.83
N ASP A 92 -12.88 -5.86 -15.35
CA ASP A 92 -13.33 -6.99 -14.51
C ASP A 92 -13.20 -6.74 -13.01
N HIS A 93 -12.76 -5.55 -12.59
CA HIS A 93 -12.66 -5.16 -11.19
C HIS A 93 -13.74 -4.17 -10.81
N ASP A 94 -14.37 -4.33 -9.65
CA ASP A 94 -15.31 -3.31 -9.15
C ASP A 94 -14.62 -1.96 -8.88
N GLN A 95 -13.33 -2.03 -8.51
CA GLN A 95 -12.54 -0.84 -8.19
C GLN A 95 -11.04 -1.12 -8.35
N VAL A 96 -10.27 -0.14 -8.79
CA VAL A 96 -8.80 -0.23 -8.87
C VAL A 96 -8.21 1.08 -8.39
N TYR A 97 -7.35 1.02 -7.37
CA TYR A 97 -6.67 2.20 -6.86
C TYR A 97 -5.35 1.85 -6.19
N GLY A 98 -4.43 2.80 -6.20
CA GLY A 98 -3.07 2.55 -5.81
C GLY A 98 -2.19 3.78 -5.91
N ARG A 99 -0.89 3.53 -5.89
CA ARG A 99 0.13 4.53 -6.15
C ARG A 99 1.34 3.89 -6.80
N TYR A 100 2.08 4.67 -7.56
CA TYR A 100 3.40 4.27 -8.03
C TYR A 100 4.44 5.33 -7.67
N GLY A 101 5.70 4.92 -7.62
CA GLY A 101 6.81 5.81 -7.33
C GLY A 101 7.86 5.17 -6.43
N THR A 102 8.54 5.98 -5.63
CA THR A 102 9.62 5.51 -4.77
C THR A 102 9.61 6.20 -3.41
N ALA A 103 10.03 5.47 -2.38
CA ALA A 103 10.22 6.01 -1.03
C ALA A 103 11.51 6.85 -0.91
N SER A 104 12.48 6.67 -1.81
CA SER A 104 13.75 7.42 -1.82
C SER A 104 14.01 8.03 -3.20
N PRO A 105 14.25 9.35 -3.31
CA PRO A 105 14.60 9.99 -4.57
C PRO A 105 15.81 9.37 -5.29
N GLU A 106 16.75 8.81 -4.50
CA GLU A 106 17.99 8.17 -4.98
C GLU A 106 17.81 6.69 -5.34
N SER A 107 16.64 6.11 -5.08
CA SER A 107 16.38 4.70 -5.41
C SER A 107 16.52 4.47 -6.91
N PRO A 108 17.30 3.45 -7.33
CA PRO A 108 17.41 3.08 -8.74
C PRO A 108 16.13 2.41 -9.26
N THR A 109 15.20 2.04 -8.38
CA THR A 109 13.93 1.38 -8.73
C THR A 109 12.72 2.19 -8.29
N GLN A 110 11.60 1.89 -8.94
CA GLN A 110 10.25 2.36 -8.60
C GLN A 110 9.38 1.18 -8.18
N VAL A 111 8.23 1.47 -7.59
CA VAL A 111 7.27 0.47 -7.13
C VAL A 111 5.87 0.89 -7.58
N VAL A 112 5.09 -0.04 -8.12
CA VAL A 112 3.63 0.12 -8.27
C VAL A 112 2.96 -0.62 -7.13
N VAL A 113 1.98 0.00 -6.47
CA VAL A 113 1.25 -0.56 -5.33
C VAL A 113 -0.25 -0.46 -5.60
N PHE A 114 -0.92 -1.61 -5.70
CA PHE A 114 -2.37 -1.75 -5.73
C PHE A 114 -2.88 -2.03 -4.33
N ASN A 115 -3.97 -1.37 -3.93
CA ASN A 115 -4.63 -1.63 -2.65
C ASN A 115 -5.78 -2.62 -2.83
N ALA A 116 -5.81 -3.65 -1.98
CA ALA A 116 -6.81 -4.72 -1.98
C ALA A 116 -7.44 -4.87 -0.59
N TYR A 117 -8.25 -3.89 -0.17
CA TYR A 117 -8.83 -3.91 1.16
C TYR A 117 -9.98 -4.93 1.29
N GLY A 118 -10.02 -5.65 2.42
CA GLY A 118 -11.17 -6.43 2.86
C GLY A 118 -11.23 -7.86 2.33
N ASP A 119 -10.86 -8.07 1.07
CA ASP A 119 -11.04 -9.35 0.38
C ASP A 119 -9.70 -10.00 -0.05
N PRO A 120 -9.29 -11.10 0.61
CA PRO A 120 -8.13 -11.89 0.21
C PRO A 120 -8.23 -12.46 -1.21
N ALA A 121 -9.43 -12.81 -1.70
CA ALA A 121 -9.60 -13.34 -3.05
C ALA A 121 -9.30 -12.27 -4.10
N ARG A 122 -9.79 -11.04 -3.90
CA ARG A 122 -9.40 -9.88 -4.72
C ARG A 122 -7.91 -9.60 -4.68
N ARG A 123 -7.26 -9.70 -3.52
CA ARG A 123 -5.80 -9.57 -3.39
C ARG A 123 -5.07 -10.61 -4.25
N ASP A 124 -5.49 -11.87 -4.18
CA ASP A 124 -4.84 -12.96 -4.92
C ASP A 124 -5.04 -12.82 -6.42
N ARG A 125 -6.24 -12.40 -6.84
CA ARG A 125 -6.54 -12.05 -8.23
C ARG A 125 -5.65 -10.91 -8.73
N LEU A 126 -5.60 -9.79 -8.00
CA LEU A 126 -4.73 -8.66 -8.34
C LEU A 126 -3.26 -9.09 -8.43
N ARG A 127 -2.79 -9.95 -7.53
CA ARG A 127 -1.42 -10.46 -7.56
C ARG A 127 -1.13 -11.20 -8.87
N GLN A 128 -2.04 -12.08 -9.31
CA GLN A 128 -1.87 -12.84 -10.55
C GLN A 128 -1.85 -11.93 -11.77
N GLU A 129 -2.80 -11.00 -11.87
CA GLU A 129 -2.93 -10.08 -13.00
C GLU A 129 -1.74 -9.10 -13.07
N VAL A 130 -1.31 -8.55 -11.93
CA VAL A 130 -0.11 -7.72 -11.86
C VAL A 130 1.13 -8.51 -12.23
N ALA A 131 1.24 -9.78 -11.84
CA ALA A 131 2.35 -10.64 -12.24
C ALA A 131 2.39 -10.90 -13.74
N LEU A 132 1.24 -11.11 -14.38
CA LEU A 132 1.15 -11.25 -15.84
C LEU A 132 1.63 -9.98 -16.55
N CYS A 133 1.17 -8.80 -16.12
CA CYS A 133 1.64 -7.54 -16.69
C CYS A 133 3.14 -7.30 -16.42
N ALA A 134 3.61 -7.63 -15.22
CA ALA A 134 5.01 -7.41 -14.84
C ALA A 134 5.97 -8.29 -15.66
N GLN A 135 5.63 -9.57 -15.87
CA GLN A 135 6.45 -10.51 -16.61
C GLN A 135 6.66 -10.13 -18.09
N GLU A 136 5.72 -9.39 -18.68
CA GLU A 136 5.88 -8.88 -20.05
C GLU A 136 6.85 -7.70 -20.15
N ILE A 137 6.99 -6.96 -19.05
CA ILE A 137 7.83 -5.77 -18.96
C ILE A 137 9.25 -6.15 -18.54
N ASP A 138 9.35 -6.98 -17.50
CA ASP A 138 10.59 -7.48 -16.95
C ASP A 138 10.34 -8.90 -16.42
N PRO A 139 10.86 -9.94 -17.10
CA PRO A 139 10.71 -11.34 -16.65
C PRO A 139 11.26 -11.61 -15.25
N GLY A 140 12.14 -10.74 -14.73
CA GLY A 140 12.68 -10.81 -13.37
C GLY A 140 11.88 -9.99 -12.34
N ALA A 141 10.80 -9.31 -12.72
CA ALA A 141 10.03 -8.48 -11.81
C ALA A 141 9.33 -9.32 -10.73
N GLU A 142 9.60 -8.98 -9.47
CA GLU A 142 8.97 -9.62 -8.33
C GLU A 142 7.70 -8.91 -7.93
N VAL A 143 6.60 -9.68 -7.87
CA VAL A 143 5.32 -9.23 -7.31
C VAL A 143 5.17 -9.78 -5.90
N PHE A 144 5.06 -8.88 -4.93
CA PHE A 144 4.96 -9.19 -3.52
C PHE A 144 3.65 -8.67 -2.92
N VAL A 145 3.23 -9.34 -1.86
CA VAL A 145 2.03 -8.98 -1.09
C VAL A 145 2.49 -8.47 0.26
N ASN A 146 1.83 -7.42 0.73
CA ASN A 146 2.02 -6.88 2.07
C ASN A 146 0.68 -6.68 2.77
N ARG A 147 0.69 -6.87 4.09
CA ARG A 147 -0.44 -6.52 4.97
C ARG A 147 -0.13 -5.21 5.71
N ALA A 148 -1.18 -4.43 5.93
CA ALA A 148 -1.15 -3.14 6.62
C ALA A 148 -0.08 -2.17 6.09
N CYS A 149 0.24 -1.14 6.87
CA CYS A 149 1.44 -0.35 6.65
C CYS A 149 2.62 -1.13 7.26
N THR A 150 3.26 -2.00 6.47
CA THR A 150 4.43 -2.79 6.91
C THR A 150 5.48 -1.91 7.59
N ASN A 151 5.71 -0.69 7.09
CA ASN A 151 6.67 0.27 7.65
C ASN A 151 6.38 0.73 9.10
N LEU A 152 5.19 0.49 9.64
CA LEU A 152 4.84 0.80 11.03
C LEU A 152 4.69 -0.47 11.86
N TYR A 153 3.92 -1.43 11.35
CA TYR A 153 3.59 -2.64 12.09
C TYR A 153 4.75 -3.64 12.12
N ALA A 154 5.47 -3.84 11.01
CA ALA A 154 6.54 -4.84 10.96
C ALA A 154 7.77 -4.44 11.79
N GLU A 155 7.92 -3.17 12.15
CA GLU A 155 8.97 -2.76 13.10
C GLU A 155 8.71 -3.24 14.51
N LEU A 156 7.44 -3.53 14.86
CA LEU A 156 7.01 -4.00 16.19
C LEU A 156 6.69 -5.49 16.21
N LEU A 157 6.05 -5.98 15.15
CA LEU A 157 5.37 -7.27 15.10
C LEU A 157 6.08 -8.32 14.22
N GLY A 158 7.13 -7.93 13.52
CA GLY A 158 7.84 -8.81 12.59
C GLY A 158 7.14 -9.00 11.25
N PRO A 159 7.51 -10.05 10.49
CA PRO A 159 6.93 -10.36 9.18
C PRO A 159 5.41 -10.54 9.27
N TRP A 160 4.67 -9.99 8.29
CA TRP A 160 3.21 -9.92 8.35
C TRP A 160 2.52 -11.28 8.18
N GLU A 161 3.24 -12.24 7.62
CA GLU A 161 2.80 -13.61 7.37
C GLU A 161 2.43 -14.33 8.68
N ALA A 162 3.08 -13.95 9.79
CA ALA A 162 2.85 -14.51 11.11
C ALA A 162 1.83 -13.72 11.94
N TRP A 163 1.26 -12.63 11.40
CA TRP A 163 0.32 -11.81 12.18
C TRP A 163 -1.05 -12.46 12.29
N GLU A 164 -1.63 -12.35 13.49
CA GLU A 164 -3.01 -12.67 13.81
C GLU A 164 -3.80 -11.39 14.10
N GLU A 165 -5.13 -11.46 14.29
CA GLU A 165 -5.93 -10.26 14.59
C GLU A 165 -5.43 -9.50 15.83
N GLU A 166 -4.88 -10.22 16.80
CA GLU A 166 -4.11 -9.70 17.92
C GLU A 166 -2.71 -10.29 17.84
N THR A 167 -1.69 -9.45 17.68
CA THR A 167 -0.30 -9.88 17.46
C THR A 167 0.60 -9.32 18.55
N PRO A 168 1.45 -10.15 19.21
CA PRO A 168 2.37 -9.69 20.24
C PRO A 168 3.42 -8.74 19.67
N ILE A 169 3.84 -7.77 20.49
CA ILE A 169 5.00 -6.92 20.18
C ILE A 169 6.26 -7.74 20.41
N LEU A 170 7.01 -7.99 19.34
CA LEU A 170 8.28 -8.72 19.38
C LEU A 170 9.46 -7.84 19.82
N TRP A 171 9.36 -6.53 19.56
CA TRP A 171 10.42 -5.57 19.84
C TRP A 171 9.92 -4.36 20.64
N PRO A 172 9.69 -4.52 21.95
CA PRO A 172 9.21 -3.45 22.82
C PRO A 172 10.13 -2.22 22.82
N GLU A 173 11.45 -2.41 22.60
CA GLU A 173 12.44 -1.34 22.54
C GLU A 173 12.21 -0.35 21.37
N ARG A 174 11.42 -0.74 20.36
CA ARG A 174 11.10 0.10 19.19
C ARG A 174 9.81 0.90 19.33
N VAL A 175 9.04 0.68 20.40
CA VAL A 175 7.72 1.30 20.61
C VAL A 175 7.79 2.83 20.55
N GLU A 176 8.72 3.46 21.26
CA GLU A 176 8.81 4.92 21.28
C GLU A 176 9.20 5.51 19.91
N THR A 177 10.12 4.86 19.19
CA THR A 177 10.48 5.27 17.82
C THR A 177 9.28 5.21 16.88
N VAL A 178 8.45 4.16 16.99
CA VAL A 178 7.24 4.03 16.17
C VAL A 178 6.18 5.05 16.58
N LYS A 179 5.97 5.30 17.88
CA LYS A 179 5.06 6.35 18.37
C LYS A 179 5.44 7.73 17.83
N GLU A 180 6.71 8.09 17.87
CA GLU A 180 7.21 9.36 17.31
C GLU A 180 7.01 9.45 15.81
N ARG A 181 7.20 8.35 15.08
CA ARG A 181 6.95 8.31 13.64
C ARG A 181 5.46 8.51 13.31
N ILE A 182 4.57 7.86 14.05
CA ILE A 182 3.12 8.04 13.88
C ILE A 182 2.72 9.49 14.17
N LYS A 183 3.23 10.10 15.26
CA LYS A 183 2.97 11.52 15.56
C LYS A 183 3.38 12.44 14.41
N ARG A 184 4.56 12.21 13.81
CA ARG A 184 5.01 12.97 12.64
C ARG A 184 4.11 12.78 11.42
N LEU A 185 3.62 11.57 11.17
CA LEU A 185 2.73 11.29 10.04
C LEU A 185 1.33 11.89 10.20
N LEU A 186 0.85 12.05 11.44
CA LEU A 186 -0.50 12.55 11.73
C LEU A 186 -0.56 14.08 11.86
N TYR A 187 0.49 14.70 12.39
CA TYR A 187 0.43 16.10 12.84
C TYR A 187 1.50 17.04 12.25
N GLN A 188 2.37 16.54 11.36
CA GLN A 188 3.40 17.35 10.68
C GLN A 188 3.30 17.20 9.16
#